data_AF-A0A2T0VAR0-F1
#
_entry.id   AF-A0A2T0VAR0-F1
#
_cell.length_a   1.000
_cell.length_b   1.000
_cell.length_c   1.000
_cell.angle_alpha   90.00
_cell.angle_beta   90.00
_cell.angle_gamma   90.00
#
_symmetry.space_group_name_H-M   'P 1'
#
loop_
_entity.id
_entity.type
_entity.pdbx_description
1 polymer ?
#
loop_
_entity_poly.entity_id
_entity_poly.type
_entity_poly.pdbx_seq_one_letter_code
_entity_poly.pdbx_strand_id
1 'polypeptide(L)'
;MIDGLGQREIRRLIRRVVLVFVVALLVGTTGAIALWLVDGAKHSLVGGVFLALTLACFAASVACWTTIFPVTGGDRDIFGSDAALAKTVRRAVLSSTAPTVPPSAQPAVALTPDQRRLAARFAAIQSVAMPFQVAQGLLALLGALFLGASNLLGQDSEFRTFQIVMIAVGGIVLVAVSLFALRNWRRITRYRDAHSAELGDFPATTPTRRPKN
;
A
#
# COMPACT_ATOMS: atom_id res chain seq x y z
N MET A 1 12.72 23.16 3.07
CA MET A 1 13.39 22.30 4.10
C MET A 1 12.48 21.16 4.60
N ILE A 2 11.50 20.71 3.80
CA ILE A 2 10.54 19.64 4.13
C ILE A 2 10.96 18.29 3.51
N ASP A 3 11.76 18.32 2.43
CA ASP A 3 12.14 17.11 1.69
C ASP A 3 13.16 16.19 2.39
N GLY A 4 14.00 16.75 3.28
CA GLY A 4 15.08 16.01 3.94
C GLY A 4 14.63 15.13 5.11
N LEU A 5 13.66 15.59 5.90
CA LEU A 5 13.10 14.85 7.04
C LEU A 5 12.14 13.75 6.56
N GLY A 6 11.31 14.04 5.56
CA GLY A 6 10.37 13.07 4.98
C GLY A 6 11.07 11.85 4.35
N GLN A 7 12.16 12.05 3.59
CA GLN A 7 12.86 10.94 2.94
C GLN A 7 13.55 9.98 3.92
N ARG A 8 14.07 10.48 5.05
CA ARG A 8 14.73 9.63 6.07
C ARG A 8 13.70 8.79 6.82
N GLU A 9 12.56 9.39 7.15
CA GLU A 9 11.43 8.71 7.79
C GLU A 9 10.84 7.63 6.89
N ILE A 10 10.57 7.95 5.61
CA ILE A 10 10.10 6.98 4.62
C ILE A 10 11.09 5.82 4.48
N ARG A 11 12.41 6.09 4.39
CA ARG A 11 13.43 5.03 4.34
C ARG A 11 13.42 4.15 5.59
N ARG A 12 13.22 4.73 6.78
CA ARG A 12 13.10 3.96 8.03
C ARG A 12 11.86 3.07 8.03
N LEU A 13 10.72 3.56 7.55
CA LEU A 13 9.49 2.76 7.43
C LEU A 13 9.66 1.61 6.42
N ILE A 14 10.23 1.89 5.25
CA ILE A 14 10.54 0.85 4.25
C ILE A 14 11.47 -0.21 4.85
N ARG A 15 12.56 0.19 5.51
CA ARG A 15 13.48 -0.75 6.18
C ARG A 15 12.77 -1.61 7.21
N ARG A 16 11.82 -1.07 7.96
CA ARG A 16 11.04 -1.83 8.94
C ARG A 16 10.18 -2.90 8.27
N VAL A 17 9.47 -2.55 7.18
CA VAL A 17 8.66 -3.52 6.42
C VAL A 17 9.55 -4.62 5.81
N VAL A 18 10.66 -4.24 5.19
CA VAL A 18 11.64 -5.19 4.63
C VAL A 18 12.23 -6.10 5.70
N LEU A 19 12.57 -5.56 6.88
CA LEU A 19 13.10 -6.35 7.98
C LEU A 19 12.06 -7.36 8.49
N VAL A 20 10.79 -6.96 8.65
CA VAL A 20 9.71 -7.89 9.02
C VAL A 20 9.54 -8.99 7.97
N PHE A 21 9.57 -8.63 6.68
CA PHE A 21 9.51 -9.60 5.59
C PHE A 21 10.66 -10.62 5.67
N VAL A 22 11.90 -10.15 5.78
CA VAL A 22 13.09 -11.01 5.82
C VAL A 22 13.10 -11.91 7.04
N VAL A 23 12.77 -11.38 8.23
CA VAL A 23 12.70 -12.18 9.46
C VAL A 23 11.60 -13.24 9.35
N ALA A 24 10.40 -12.88 8.90
CA ALA A 24 9.31 -13.83 8.73
C ALA A 24 9.65 -14.91 7.69
N LEU A 25 10.34 -14.54 6.60
CA LEU A 25 10.82 -15.48 5.60
C LEU A 25 11.84 -16.45 6.17
N LEU A 26 12.86 -15.95 6.90
CA LEU A 26 13.89 -16.80 7.52
C LEU A 26 13.30 -17.76 8.55
N VAL A 27 12.36 -17.29 9.38
CA VAL A 27 11.67 -18.15 10.35
C VAL A 27 10.83 -19.21 9.63
N GLY A 28 10.08 -18.80 8.60
CA GLY A 28 9.26 -19.71 7.80
C GLY A 28 10.08 -20.77 7.06
N THR A 29 11.18 -20.38 6.42
CA THR A 29 12.06 -21.33 5.71
C THR A 29 12.78 -22.26 6.66
N THR A 30 13.28 -21.75 7.80
CA THR A 30 13.91 -22.60 8.83
C THR A 30 12.92 -23.61 9.40
N GLY A 31 11.68 -23.17 9.66
CA GLY A 31 10.59 -24.06 10.09
C GLY A 31 10.26 -25.12 9.05
N ALA A 32 10.17 -24.75 7.77
CA ALA A 32 9.92 -25.69 6.67
C ALA A 32 11.05 -26.73 6.54
N ILE A 33 12.31 -26.31 6.67
CA ILE A 33 13.47 -27.22 6.64
C ILE A 33 13.43 -28.18 7.84
N ALA A 34 13.16 -27.68 9.04
CA ALA A 34 13.06 -28.51 10.24
C ALA A 34 11.94 -29.56 10.12
N LEU A 35 10.76 -29.18 9.64
CA LEU A 35 9.66 -30.11 9.39
C LEU A 35 10.04 -31.16 8.34
N TRP A 36 10.71 -30.76 7.27
CA TRP A 36 11.17 -31.68 6.23
C TRP A 36 12.18 -32.71 6.77
N LEU A 37 13.09 -32.29 7.65
CA LEU A 37 14.07 -33.18 8.28
C LEU A 37 13.42 -34.19 9.24
N VAL A 38 12.34 -33.81 9.93
CA VAL A 38 11.64 -34.66 10.91
C VAL A 38 10.72 -35.67 10.21
N ASP A 39 9.90 -35.22 9.26
CA ASP A 39 8.85 -36.07 8.64
C ASP A 39 9.31 -36.83 7.39
N GLY A 40 10.57 -36.64 6.96
CA GLY A 40 11.24 -37.44 5.95
C GLY A 40 10.55 -37.40 4.57
N ALA A 41 10.84 -36.37 3.78
CA ALA A 41 10.45 -36.22 2.36
C ALA A 41 8.95 -36.38 1.98
N LYS A 42 8.06 -36.67 2.93
CA LYS A 42 6.60 -36.71 2.71
C LYS A 42 6.02 -35.37 2.29
N HIS A 43 6.69 -34.28 2.65
CA HIS A 43 6.33 -32.93 2.26
C HIS A 43 7.33 -32.37 1.24
N SER A 44 6.80 -31.77 0.18
CA SER A 44 7.61 -31.11 -0.84
C SER A 44 8.30 -29.87 -0.26
N LEU A 45 9.63 -29.83 -0.31
CA LEU A 45 10.44 -28.66 0.07
C LEU A 45 9.97 -27.38 -0.63
N VAL A 46 9.58 -27.51 -1.90
CA VAL A 46 9.06 -26.40 -2.71
C VAL A 46 7.77 -25.85 -2.11
N GLY A 47 6.85 -26.73 -1.69
CA GLY A 47 5.62 -26.32 -1.00
C GLY A 47 5.90 -25.59 0.32
N GLY A 48 6.89 -26.06 1.08
CA GLY A 48 7.36 -25.38 2.30
C GLY A 48 7.90 -23.98 2.04
N VAL A 49 8.65 -23.78 0.95
CA VAL A 49 9.14 -22.45 0.54
C VAL A 49 7.99 -21.52 0.16
N PHE A 50 7.00 -21.99 -0.60
CA PHE A 50 5.80 -21.19 -0.93
C PHE A 50 5.00 -20.80 0.32
N LEU A 51 4.92 -21.69 1.31
CA LEU A 51 4.27 -21.39 2.59
C LEU A 51 5.05 -20.32 3.38
N ALA A 52 6.38 -20.42 3.42
CA ALA A 52 7.24 -19.42 4.04
C ALA A 52 7.11 -18.05 3.37
N LEU A 53 7.07 -18.01 2.03
CA LEU A 53 6.81 -16.80 1.25
C LEU A 53 5.43 -16.21 1.56
N THR A 54 4.40 -17.06 1.64
CA THR A 54 3.04 -16.66 2.03
C THR A 54 3.03 -15.95 3.39
N LEU A 55 3.64 -16.57 4.40
CA LEU A 55 3.76 -16.01 5.75
C LEU A 55 4.53 -14.69 5.75
N ALA A 56 5.65 -14.61 5.02
CA ALA A 56 6.45 -13.40 4.90
C ALA A 56 5.66 -12.25 4.26
N CYS A 57 4.92 -12.53 3.19
CA CYS A 57 4.04 -11.58 2.52
C CYS A 57 2.93 -11.06 3.45
N PHE A 58 2.25 -11.95 4.17
CA PHE A 58 1.21 -11.54 5.13
C PHE A 58 1.80 -10.73 6.30
N ALA A 59 2.92 -11.16 6.87
CA ALA A 59 3.60 -10.41 7.94
C ALA A 59 4.03 -9.01 7.48
N ALA A 60 4.58 -8.90 6.27
CA ALA A 60 4.94 -7.60 5.68
C ALA A 60 3.72 -6.73 5.36
N SER A 61 2.60 -7.33 4.94
CA SER A 61 1.33 -6.63 4.76
C SER A 61 0.83 -6.03 6.08
N VAL A 62 0.88 -6.80 7.17
CA VAL A 62 0.56 -6.30 8.54
C VAL A 62 1.53 -5.20 8.95
N ALA A 63 2.83 -5.34 8.65
CA ALA A 63 3.82 -4.29 8.91
C ALA A 63 3.45 -2.98 8.18
N CYS A 64 3.08 -3.05 6.89
CA CYS A 64 2.59 -1.88 6.15
C CYS A 64 1.41 -1.22 6.85
N TRP A 65 0.42 -2.01 7.29
CA TRP A 65 -0.75 -1.49 8.02
C TRP A 65 -0.36 -0.77 9.32
N THR A 66 0.49 -1.39 10.13
CA THR A 66 0.93 -0.78 11.40
C THR A 66 1.77 0.47 11.20
N THR A 67 2.54 0.55 10.10
CA THR A 67 3.32 1.74 9.78
C THR A 67 2.46 2.91 9.30
N ILE A 68 1.36 2.64 8.61
CA ILE A 68 0.50 3.67 8.03
C ILE A 68 -0.61 4.13 8.95
N PHE A 69 -1.05 3.29 9.89
CA PHE A 69 -2.11 3.60 10.84
C PHE A 69 -2.01 5.00 11.49
N PRO A 70 -0.85 5.45 12.00
CA PRO A 70 -0.73 6.80 12.58
C PRO A 70 -0.88 7.93 11.55
N VAL A 71 -0.57 7.67 10.28
CA VAL A 71 -0.66 8.65 9.18
C VAL A 71 -2.11 8.78 8.70
N THR A 72 -2.82 7.66 8.56
CA THR A 72 -4.23 7.61 8.11
C THR A 72 -5.22 8.04 9.18
N GLY A 73 -4.85 8.00 10.47
CA GLY A 73 -5.69 8.50 11.56
C GLY A 73 -5.99 10.00 11.43
N GLY A 74 -5.11 10.77 10.76
CA GLY A 74 -5.28 12.20 10.53
C GLY A 74 -6.36 12.58 9.50
N ASP A 75 -6.88 11.64 8.70
CA ASP A 75 -7.96 11.94 7.75
C ASP A 75 -9.22 12.45 8.46
N ARG A 76 -9.51 11.90 9.65
CA ARG A 76 -10.64 12.34 10.48
C ARG A 76 -10.39 13.72 11.09
N ASP A 77 -9.14 14.08 11.34
CA ASP A 77 -8.75 15.40 11.83
C ASP A 77 -8.84 16.47 10.73
N ILE A 78 -8.75 16.08 9.45
CA ILE A 78 -8.82 16.99 8.30
C ILE A 78 -10.26 17.28 7.87
N PHE A 79 -11.11 16.25 7.81
CA PHE A 79 -12.47 16.37 7.27
C PHE A 79 -13.56 16.34 8.36
N GLY A 80 -13.21 16.00 9.60
CA GLY A 80 -14.19 15.78 10.66
C GLY A 80 -15.17 14.66 10.32
N SER A 81 -16.46 14.90 10.54
CA SER A 81 -17.56 13.99 10.17
C SER A 81 -18.17 14.28 8.78
N ASP A 82 -17.67 15.27 8.04
CA ASP A 82 -18.24 15.67 6.75
C ASP A 82 -17.73 14.77 5.60
N ALA A 83 -18.49 13.69 5.37
CA ALA A 83 -18.21 12.76 4.28
C ALA A 83 -18.37 13.37 2.88
N ALA A 84 -19.23 14.40 2.73
CA ALA A 84 -19.46 15.05 1.44
C ALA A 84 -18.26 15.93 1.05
N LEU A 85 -17.72 16.67 2.02
CA LEU A 85 -16.47 17.43 1.84
C LEU A 85 -15.30 16.50 1.52
N ALA A 86 -15.15 15.40 2.27
CA ALA A 86 -14.08 14.42 2.03
C ALA A 86 -14.16 13.82 0.61
N LYS A 87 -15.36 13.44 0.14
CA LYS A 87 -15.58 12.92 -1.21
C LYS A 87 -15.24 13.97 -2.29
N THR A 88 -15.63 15.22 -2.07
CA THR A 88 -15.40 16.33 -3.01
C THR A 88 -13.90 16.61 -3.15
N VAL A 89 -13.19 16.72 -2.03
CA VAL A 89 -11.74 16.93 -2.00
C VAL A 89 -10.99 15.74 -2.61
N ARG A 90 -11.34 14.50 -2.23
CA ARG A 90 -10.74 13.30 -2.83
C ARG A 90 -10.95 13.25 -4.34
N ARG A 91 -12.17 13.54 -4.81
CA ARG A 91 -12.47 13.58 -6.23
C ARG A 91 -11.62 14.61 -6.94
N ALA A 92 -11.47 15.82 -6.40
CA ALA A 92 -10.66 16.87 -7.01
C ALA A 92 -9.17 16.49 -7.12
N VAL A 93 -8.59 15.89 -6.08
CA VAL A 93 -7.18 15.42 -6.11
C VAL A 93 -6.99 14.29 -7.12
N LEU A 94 -7.96 13.38 -7.25
CA LEU A 94 -7.87 12.24 -8.17
C LEU A 94 -8.29 12.56 -9.62
N SER A 95 -9.12 13.59 -9.81
CA SER A 95 -9.59 14.07 -11.12
C SER A 95 -8.62 15.04 -11.78
N SER A 96 -7.63 15.54 -11.05
CA SER A 96 -6.48 16.26 -11.61
C SER A 96 -5.85 15.43 -12.74
N THR A 97 -6.15 15.82 -13.98
CA THR A 97 -5.81 15.08 -15.19
C THR A 97 -4.49 15.58 -15.75
N ALA A 98 -3.83 14.73 -16.54
CA ALA A 98 -2.49 14.92 -17.10
C ALA A 98 -2.32 16.23 -17.93
N PRO A 99 -1.07 16.67 -18.17
CA PRO A 99 -0.73 17.93 -18.88
C PRO A 99 -1.27 18.05 -20.31
N THR A 100 -1.76 16.95 -20.90
CA THR A 100 -2.26 16.89 -22.28
C THR A 100 -3.72 17.31 -22.44
N VAL A 101 -4.44 17.58 -21.35
CA VAL A 101 -5.80 18.10 -21.43
C VAL A 101 -5.76 19.62 -21.23
N PRO A 102 -6.19 20.43 -22.21
CA PRO A 102 -6.19 21.88 -22.08
C PRO A 102 -6.98 22.31 -20.84
N PRO A 103 -6.59 23.40 -20.14
CA PRO A 103 -7.23 23.86 -18.91
C PRO A 103 -8.75 24.07 -19.05
N SER A 104 -9.22 24.36 -20.26
CA SER A 104 -10.63 24.55 -20.62
C SER A 104 -11.48 23.27 -20.65
N ALA A 105 -10.87 22.08 -20.68
CA ALA A 105 -11.55 20.79 -20.78
C ALA A 105 -11.54 19.99 -19.47
N GLN A 106 -10.99 20.56 -18.39
CA GLN A 106 -11.10 19.94 -17.07
C GLN A 106 -12.49 20.20 -16.52
N PRO A 107 -13.22 19.17 -16.03
CA PRO A 107 -14.32 19.41 -15.10
C PRO A 107 -13.68 19.96 -13.83
N ALA A 108 -13.54 21.28 -13.77
CA ALA A 108 -13.07 21.98 -12.60
C ALA A 108 -14.13 21.70 -11.53
N VAL A 109 -13.84 20.77 -10.62
CA VAL A 109 -14.55 20.76 -9.34
C VAL A 109 -14.21 22.11 -8.74
N ALA A 110 -15.17 23.04 -8.78
CA ALA A 110 -14.97 24.40 -8.32
C ALA A 110 -14.76 24.36 -6.81
N LEU A 111 -13.50 24.27 -6.40
CA LEU A 111 -13.12 24.26 -5.00
C LEU A 111 -13.01 25.70 -4.49
N THR A 112 -13.64 25.96 -3.34
CA THR A 112 -13.40 27.20 -2.61
C THR A 112 -11.91 27.30 -2.19
N PRO A 113 -11.39 28.49 -1.87
CA PRO A 113 -10.00 28.63 -1.42
C PRO A 113 -9.65 27.71 -0.23
N ASP A 114 -10.58 27.52 0.70
CA ASP A 114 -10.39 26.62 1.86
C ASP A 114 -10.38 25.14 1.45
N GLN A 115 -11.24 24.75 0.51
CA GLN A 115 -11.27 23.40 -0.02
C GLN A 115 -10.02 23.05 -0.81
N ARG A 116 -9.42 24.03 -1.51
CA ARG A 116 -8.11 23.86 -2.18
C ARG A 116 -6.99 23.61 -1.18
N ARG A 117 -6.93 24.38 -0.09
CA ARG A 117 -5.99 24.12 1.01
C ARG A 117 -6.16 22.73 1.62
N LEU A 118 -7.39 22.29 1.85
CA LEU A 118 -7.68 20.93 2.31
C LEU A 118 -7.27 19.85 1.28
N ALA A 119 -7.47 20.11 -0.01
CA ALA A 119 -7.06 19.21 -1.09
C ALA A 119 -5.53 19.10 -1.20
N ALA A 120 -4.81 20.21 -1.09
CA ALA A 120 -3.35 20.23 -1.06
C ALA A 120 -2.79 19.43 0.14
N ARG A 121 -3.39 19.60 1.33
CA ARG A 121 -3.07 18.84 2.54
C ARG A 121 -3.34 17.34 2.39
N PHE A 122 -4.53 17.00 1.88
CA PHE A 122 -4.89 15.61 1.62
C PHE A 122 -3.93 14.98 0.61
N ALA A 123 -3.60 15.67 -0.48
CA ALA A 123 -2.65 15.19 -1.47
C ALA A 123 -1.24 15.01 -0.89
N ALA A 124 -0.78 15.90 -0.01
CA ALA A 124 0.51 15.76 0.65
C ALA A 124 0.57 14.49 1.52
N ILE A 125 -0.44 14.26 2.37
CA ILE A 125 -0.52 13.07 3.23
C ILE A 125 -0.65 11.80 2.37
N GLN A 126 -1.57 11.81 1.40
CA GLN A 126 -1.82 10.66 0.55
C GLN A 126 -0.63 10.34 -0.37
N SER A 127 0.21 11.31 -0.74
CA SER A 127 1.44 11.07 -1.50
C SER A 127 2.44 10.17 -0.77
N VAL A 128 2.42 10.23 0.57
CA VAL A 128 3.27 9.41 1.47
C VAL A 128 2.56 8.13 1.86
N ALA A 129 1.25 8.19 2.12
CA ALA A 129 0.46 7.06 2.59
C ALA A 129 0.15 6.03 1.48
N MET A 130 -0.17 6.50 0.27
CA MET A 130 -0.64 5.63 -0.81
C MET A 130 0.34 4.48 -1.16
N PRO A 131 1.66 4.69 -1.26
CA PRO A 131 2.60 3.59 -1.52
C PRO A 131 2.50 2.44 -0.52
N PHE A 132 2.28 2.72 0.77
CA PHE A 132 2.16 1.67 1.79
C PHE A 132 0.79 0.98 1.75
N GLN A 133 -0.30 1.70 1.49
CA GLN A 133 -1.63 1.09 1.28
C GLN A 133 -1.62 0.13 0.07
N VAL A 134 -0.98 0.57 -1.01
CA VAL A 134 -0.82 -0.24 -2.22
C VAL A 134 0.08 -1.45 -1.93
N ALA A 135 1.24 -1.24 -1.30
CA ALA A 135 2.15 -2.33 -0.94
C ALA A 135 1.47 -3.37 -0.04
N GLN A 136 0.66 -2.94 0.94
CA GLN A 136 -0.12 -3.83 1.79
C GLN A 136 -1.04 -4.74 0.97
N GLY A 137 -1.83 -4.15 0.06
CA GLY A 137 -2.76 -4.90 -0.79
C GLY A 137 -2.04 -5.84 -1.74
N LEU A 138 -0.95 -5.38 -2.37
CA LEU A 138 -0.13 -6.19 -3.27
C LEU A 138 0.54 -7.36 -2.52
N LEU A 139 1.09 -7.13 -1.32
CA LEU A 139 1.70 -8.17 -0.50
C LEU A 139 0.66 -9.20 -0.05
N ALA A 140 -0.54 -8.77 0.34
CA ALA A 140 -1.62 -9.70 0.71
C ALA A 140 -2.06 -10.56 -0.48
N LEU A 141 -2.23 -9.94 -1.66
CA LEU A 141 -2.59 -10.66 -2.88
C LEU A 141 -1.47 -11.63 -3.31
N LEU A 142 -0.20 -11.21 -3.21
CA LEU A 142 0.94 -12.04 -3.51
C LEU A 142 1.05 -13.24 -2.56
N GLY A 143 0.80 -13.03 -1.26
CA GLY A 143 0.70 -14.12 -0.29
C GLY A 143 -0.40 -15.11 -0.63
N ALA A 144 -1.59 -14.64 -1.01
CA ALA A 144 -2.68 -15.50 -1.46
C ALA A 144 -2.32 -16.30 -2.74
N LEU A 145 -1.58 -15.70 -3.68
CA LEU A 145 -1.10 -16.40 -4.88
C LEU A 145 -0.08 -17.49 -4.53
N PHE A 146 0.86 -17.22 -3.63
CA PHE A 146 1.83 -18.22 -3.17
C PHE A 146 1.15 -19.38 -2.44
N LEU A 147 0.11 -19.10 -1.64
CA LEU A 147 -0.69 -20.13 -0.99
C LEU A 147 -1.46 -20.98 -2.01
N GLY A 148 -2.03 -20.35 -3.04
CA GLY A 148 -2.65 -21.08 -4.15
C GLY A 148 -1.63 -21.97 -4.88
N ALA A 149 -0.44 -21.44 -5.13
CA ALA A 149 0.64 -22.16 -5.79
C ALA A 149 1.16 -23.35 -4.97
N SER A 150 1.26 -23.22 -3.64
CA SER A 150 1.63 -24.36 -2.78
C SER A 150 0.59 -25.48 -2.84
N ASN A 151 -0.69 -25.14 -2.93
CA ASN A 151 -1.77 -26.12 -3.02
C ASN A 151 -1.76 -26.87 -4.36
N LEU A 152 -1.40 -26.20 -5.46
CA LEU A 152 -1.25 -26.84 -6.79
C LEU A 152 -0.09 -27.84 -6.86
N LEU A 153 0.91 -27.71 -5.98
CA LEU A 153 2.03 -28.62 -5.88
C LEU A 153 1.70 -29.87 -5.05
N GLY A 154 0.59 -29.87 -4.30
CA GLY A 154 0.03 -31.06 -3.68
C GLY A 154 -0.63 -31.95 -4.75
N GLN A 155 -0.35 -33.26 -4.73
CA GLN A 155 -0.69 -34.15 -5.85
C GLN A 155 -2.19 -34.44 -6.06
N ASP A 156 -3.09 -34.06 -5.14
CA ASP A 156 -4.50 -34.46 -5.20
C ASP A 156 -5.47 -33.30 -4.96
N SER A 157 -5.62 -32.38 -5.92
CA SER A 157 -6.73 -31.41 -5.88
C SER A 157 -7.72 -31.68 -7.01
N GLU A 158 -8.91 -32.18 -6.65
CA GLU A 158 -10.07 -32.27 -7.56
C GLU A 158 -10.40 -30.93 -8.23
N PHE A 159 -9.95 -29.82 -7.64
CA PHE A 159 -10.16 -28.45 -8.11
C PHE A 159 -8.96 -27.83 -8.82
N ARG A 160 -8.03 -28.63 -9.36
CA ARG A 160 -6.77 -28.13 -9.96
C ARG A 160 -6.99 -27.07 -11.03
N THR A 161 -7.93 -27.32 -11.96
CA THR A 161 -8.27 -26.37 -13.04
C THR A 161 -8.79 -25.05 -12.47
N PHE A 162 -9.66 -25.11 -11.47
CA PHE A 162 -10.19 -23.92 -10.80
C PHE A 162 -9.08 -23.11 -10.11
N GLN A 163 -8.16 -23.79 -9.41
CA GLN A 163 -7.02 -23.14 -8.75
C GLN A 163 -6.08 -22.46 -9.75
N ILE A 164 -5.77 -23.11 -10.89
CA ILE A 164 -4.95 -22.52 -11.96
C ILE A 164 -5.61 -21.25 -12.49
N VAL A 165 -6.91 -21.30 -12.80
CA VAL A 165 -7.66 -20.13 -13.27
C VAL A 165 -7.66 -19.01 -12.23
N MET A 166 -7.87 -19.34 -10.95
CA MET A 166 -7.87 -18.36 -9.86
C MET A 166 -6.51 -17.68 -9.70
N ILE A 167 -5.40 -18.43 -9.79
CA ILE A 167 -4.04 -17.88 -9.73
C ILE A 167 -3.76 -17.00 -10.95
N ALA A 168 -4.16 -17.44 -12.15
CA ALA A 168 -3.98 -16.66 -13.38
C ALA A 168 -4.75 -15.33 -13.30
N VAL A 169 -6.03 -15.37 -12.90
CA VAL A 169 -6.86 -14.18 -12.70
C VAL A 169 -6.28 -13.29 -11.60
N GLY A 170 -5.87 -13.87 -10.46
CA GLY A 170 -5.25 -13.12 -9.38
C GLY A 170 -3.94 -12.44 -9.80
N GLY A 171 -3.13 -13.09 -10.65
CA GLY A 171 -1.94 -12.51 -11.26
C GLY A 171 -2.28 -11.33 -12.18
N ILE A 172 -3.30 -11.45 -13.03
CA ILE A 172 -3.79 -10.35 -13.88
C ILE A 172 -4.27 -9.18 -13.02
N VAL A 173 -5.05 -9.44 -11.98
CA VAL A 173 -5.52 -8.42 -11.03
C VAL A 173 -4.35 -7.74 -10.33
N LEU A 174 -3.32 -8.49 -9.90
CA LEU A 174 -2.11 -7.94 -9.28
C LEU A 174 -1.42 -6.92 -10.20
N VAL A 175 -1.23 -7.27 -11.48
CA VAL A 175 -0.64 -6.37 -12.48
C VAL A 175 -1.52 -5.14 -12.70
N ALA A 176 -2.82 -5.35 -12.90
CA ALA A 176 -3.78 -4.26 -13.15
C ALA A 176 -3.84 -3.27 -11.98
N VAL A 177 -3.92 -3.77 -10.75
CA VAL A 177 -3.93 -2.95 -9.53
C VAL A 177 -2.60 -2.22 -9.37
N SER A 178 -1.46 -2.86 -9.65
CA SER A 178 -0.14 -2.22 -9.58
C SER A 178 -0.03 -1.04 -10.56
N LEU A 179 -0.45 -1.23 -11.81
CA LEU A 179 -0.44 -0.17 -12.83
C LEU A 179 -1.39 0.97 -12.46
N PHE A 180 -2.60 0.65 -12.01
CA PHE A 180 -3.59 1.63 -11.57
C PHE A 180 -3.09 2.43 -10.36
N ALA A 181 -2.49 1.77 -9.38
CA ALA A 181 -1.91 2.37 -8.20
C ALA A 181 -0.76 3.33 -8.54
N LEU A 182 0.17 2.90 -9.40
CA LEU A 182 1.28 3.75 -9.88
C LEU A 182 0.76 5.00 -10.61
N ARG A 183 -0.26 4.82 -11.46
CA ARG A 183 -0.89 5.94 -12.18
C ARG A 183 -1.53 6.94 -11.22
N ASN A 184 -2.25 6.47 -10.22
CA ASN A 184 -2.90 7.34 -9.24
C ASN A 184 -1.90 8.02 -8.32
N TRP A 185 -0.87 7.30 -7.86
CA TRP A 185 0.20 7.90 -7.04
C TRP A 185 0.92 9.02 -7.79
N ARG A 186 1.21 8.83 -9.09
CA ARG A 186 1.75 9.89 -9.96
C ARG A 186 0.82 11.09 -10.10
N ARG A 187 -0.51 10.90 -10.07
CA ARG A 187 -1.47 12.01 -10.10
C ARG A 187 -1.46 12.80 -8.79
N ILE A 188 -1.47 12.10 -7.66
CA ILE A 188 -1.48 12.73 -6.33
C ILE A 188 -0.19 13.53 -6.10
N THR A 189 0.96 12.96 -6.44
CA THR A 189 2.25 13.66 -6.35
C THR A 189 2.29 14.91 -7.21
N ARG A 190 1.83 14.82 -8.47
CA ARG A 190 1.73 16.00 -9.35
C ARG A 190 0.77 17.07 -8.81
N TYR A 191 -0.38 16.68 -8.27
CA TYR A 191 -1.33 17.63 -7.68
C TYR A 191 -0.70 18.36 -6.49
N ARG A 192 -0.02 17.62 -5.61
CA ARG A 192 0.74 18.17 -4.48
C ARG A 192 1.80 19.17 -4.95
N ASP A 193 2.58 18.81 -5.96
CA ASP A 193 3.68 19.67 -6.44
C ASP A 193 3.13 20.97 -7.07
N ALA A 194 2.03 20.86 -7.83
CA ALA A 194 1.34 22.01 -8.43
C ALA A 194 0.70 22.97 -7.41
N HIS A 195 0.26 22.45 -6.25
CA HIS A 195 -0.38 23.24 -5.20
C HIS A 195 0.54 23.41 -3.98
N SER A 196 1.85 23.25 -4.16
CA SER A 196 2.85 23.35 -3.08
C SER A 196 2.86 24.73 -2.40
N ALA A 197 2.54 25.80 -3.14
CA ALA A 197 2.40 27.15 -2.60
C ALA A 197 1.23 27.28 -1.61
N GLU A 198 0.18 26.47 -1.74
CA GLU A 198 -0.97 26.49 -0.84
C GLU A 198 -0.69 25.80 0.50
N LEU A 199 0.46 25.12 0.63
CA LEU A 199 0.94 24.57 1.90
C LEU A 199 1.67 25.60 2.79
N GLY A 200 1.90 26.82 2.29
CA GLY A 200 2.87 27.81 2.78
C GLY A 200 2.80 28.27 4.24
N ASP A 201 1.79 27.91 5.02
CA ASP A 201 1.64 28.33 6.42
C ASP A 201 1.36 27.19 7.41
N PHE A 202 1.47 25.94 6.99
CA PHE A 202 1.21 24.85 7.93
C PHE A 202 2.45 24.51 8.75
N PRO A 203 2.34 24.52 10.11
CA PRO A 203 3.37 23.91 10.93
C PRO A 203 3.54 22.50 10.39
N ALA A 204 4.77 22.14 10.03
CA ALA A 204 5.09 20.75 9.77
C ALA A 204 4.51 19.99 10.96
N THR A 205 3.46 19.22 10.74
CA THR A 205 2.90 18.34 11.75
C THR A 205 3.97 17.27 11.92
N THR A 206 4.99 17.64 12.71
CA THR A 206 5.84 16.72 13.43
C THR A 206 4.82 15.78 14.05
N PRO A 207 4.81 14.49 13.68
CA PRO A 207 3.80 13.58 14.17
C PRO A 207 3.84 13.71 15.69
N THR A 208 2.81 14.37 16.25
CA THR A 208 2.72 14.59 17.67
C THR A 208 2.54 13.21 18.23
N ARG A 209 3.66 12.67 18.72
CA ARG A 209 3.73 11.43 19.47
C ARG A 209 2.70 11.62 20.57
N ARG A 210 1.49 11.08 20.41
CA ARG A 210 0.46 11.16 21.46
C ARG A 210 1.16 10.71 22.75
N PRO A 211 1.15 11.52 23.82
CA PRO A 211 1.65 11.05 25.10
C PRO A 211 0.89 9.76 25.42
N LYS A 212 1.65 8.71 25.73
CA LYS A 212 1.07 7.46 26.22
C LYS A 212 0.47 7.80 27.58
N ASN A 213 -0.86 7.83 27.65
CA ASN A 213 -1.58 7.66 28.91
C ASN A 213 -1.63 6.17 29.24
#